data_AF-A0A2D6A996-F1
#
_entry.id   AF-A0A2D6A996-F1
#
_cell.length_a   1.000
_cell.length_b   1.000
_cell.length_c   1.000
_cell.angle_alpha   90.00
_cell.angle_beta   90.00
_cell.angle_gamma   90.00
#
_symmetry.space_group_name_H-M   'P 1'
#
loop_
_entity.id
_entity.type
_entity.pdbx_description
1 polymer ?
#
loop_
_entity_poly.entity_id
_entity_poly.type
_entity_poly.pdbx_seq_one_letter_code
_entity_poly.pdbx_strand_id
1 'polypeptide(L)'
;MPRVYPPTGKLSCVDSQPVALPAGPTLFTGPLDGRRGQPRIHMQIAEHVYSTHIQEDQSTFGAMHPGGTQIYFVGDPKDHMVLVDAGEPYRSWTQQVLDYHAELGRPRISAILITHGHGDHIGGL
;
A
#
# COMPACT_ATOMS: atom_id res chain seq x y z
N MET A 1 -28.69 -26.54 31.66
CA MET A 1 -29.50 -25.51 30.98
C MET A 1 -29.31 -24.18 31.73
N PRO A 2 -28.46 -23.24 31.29
CA PRO A 2 -28.38 -21.95 31.96
C PRO A 2 -29.44 -20.98 31.40
N ARG A 3 -30.20 -20.36 32.31
CA ARG A 3 -31.12 -19.25 32.06
C ARG A 3 -30.34 -17.99 31.69
N VAL A 4 -30.77 -17.31 30.63
CA VAL A 4 -30.32 -15.97 30.25
C VAL A 4 -31.19 -14.93 30.96
N TYR A 5 -30.57 -14.00 31.69
CA TYR A 5 -31.22 -12.79 32.18
C TYR A 5 -30.86 -11.61 31.26
N PRO A 6 -31.79 -10.69 30.95
CA PRO A 6 -31.47 -9.51 30.15
C PRO A 6 -30.71 -8.48 31.00
N PRO A 7 -29.75 -7.73 30.43
CA PRO A 7 -29.11 -6.63 31.14
C PRO A 7 -30.08 -5.44 31.25
N THR A 8 -30.52 -5.16 32.47
CA THR A 8 -31.08 -3.87 32.87
C THR A 8 -29.95 -2.86 33.04
N GLY A 9 -29.81 -1.93 32.10
CA GLY A 9 -28.90 -0.80 32.22
C GLY A 9 -29.14 0.21 31.11
N LYS A 10 -29.85 1.31 31.44
CA LYS A 10 -29.92 2.49 30.57
C LYS A 10 -28.54 3.16 30.61
N LEU A 11 -27.78 3.07 29.52
CA LEU A 11 -26.67 3.97 29.27
C LEU A 11 -27.28 5.31 28.82
N SER A 12 -27.27 6.29 29.73
CA SER A 12 -27.51 7.68 29.40
C SER A 12 -26.40 8.17 28.48
N CYS A 13 -26.77 8.77 27.35
CA CYS A 13 -25.86 9.44 26.43
C CYS A 13 -25.06 10.50 27.20
N VAL A 14 -23.76 10.26 27.38
CA VAL A 14 -22.80 11.29 27.75
C VAL A 14 -22.30 11.87 26.44
N ASP A 15 -22.27 13.20 26.33
CA ASP A 15 -21.86 13.93 25.12
C ASP A 15 -20.47 13.49 24.65
N SER A 16 -20.45 12.61 23.65
CA SER A 16 -19.25 12.26 22.90
C SER A 16 -18.95 13.41 21.94
N GLN A 17 -17.98 14.24 22.28
CA GLN A 17 -17.38 15.14 21.29
C GLN A 17 -16.83 14.30 20.12
N PRO A 18 -16.98 14.76 18.86
CA PRO A 18 -16.47 14.03 17.72
C PRO A 18 -14.93 14.00 17.78
N VAL A 19 -14.36 12.84 18.09
CA VAL A 19 -12.96 12.55 17.76
C VAL A 19 -12.89 12.47 16.24
N ALA A 20 -12.21 13.42 15.61
CA ALA A 20 -11.93 13.37 14.20
C ALA A 20 -11.12 12.10 13.91
N LEU A 21 -11.73 11.13 13.23
CA LEU A 21 -11.00 10.04 12.62
C LEU A 21 -10.02 10.65 11.61
N PRO A 22 -8.75 10.21 11.56
CA PRO A 22 -7.85 10.65 10.50
C PRO A 22 -8.52 10.38 9.14
N ALA A 23 -8.31 11.29 8.19
CA ALA A 23 -8.85 11.16 6.84
C ALA A 23 -8.59 9.73 6.34
N GLY A 24 -9.66 9.03 5.93
CA GLY A 24 -9.55 7.68 5.40
C GLY A 24 -8.62 7.63 4.18
N PRO A 25 -8.23 6.43 3.72
CA PRO A 25 -7.32 6.28 2.59
C PRO A 25 -7.81 7.09 1.40
N THR A 26 -6.98 8.00 0.91
CA THR A 26 -7.28 8.78 -0.29
C THR A 26 -6.78 7.96 -1.48
N LEU A 27 -7.73 7.47 -2.29
CA LEU A 27 -7.42 6.83 -3.56
C LEU A 27 -6.89 7.89 -4.54
N PHE A 28 -5.61 7.80 -4.89
CA PHE A 28 -5.06 8.59 -5.98
C PHE A 28 -5.14 7.75 -7.25
N THR A 29 -6.03 8.15 -8.18
CA THR A 29 -6.02 7.59 -9.54
C THR A 29 -4.98 8.37 -10.36
N GLY A 30 -3.80 7.78 -10.56
CA GLY A 30 -2.82 8.26 -11.54
C GLY A 30 -3.35 8.08 -12.98
N PRO A 31 -2.69 8.69 -13.99
CA PRO A 31 -3.05 8.49 -15.40
C PRO A 31 -3.02 7.01 -15.77
N LEU A 32 -4.01 6.54 -16.54
CA LEU A 32 -4.06 5.17 -17.04
C LEU A 32 -2.85 4.91 -17.96
N ASP A 33 -2.00 3.95 -17.63
CA ASP A 33 -1.01 3.40 -18.57
C ASP A 33 -1.74 2.67 -19.70
N GLY A 34 -1.48 3.12 -20.94
CA GLY A 34 -2.16 2.72 -22.17
C GLY A 34 -1.88 1.29 -22.64
N ARG A 35 -1.56 0.33 -21.77
CA ARG A 35 -1.28 -1.05 -22.18
C ARG A 35 -2.09 -2.17 -21.56
N ARG A 36 -2.98 -1.93 -20.60
CA ARG A 36 -3.99 -2.92 -20.13
C ARG A 36 -4.87 -2.20 -19.09
N GLY A 37 -6.15 -2.00 -19.36
CA GLY A 37 -7.08 -1.21 -18.54
C GLY A 37 -7.44 -1.80 -17.17
N GLN A 38 -6.44 -2.14 -16.34
CA GLN A 38 -6.63 -2.45 -14.92
C GLN A 38 -6.26 -1.23 -14.06
N PRO A 39 -7.08 -0.87 -13.06
CA PRO A 39 -6.75 0.21 -12.15
C PRO A 39 -5.53 -0.17 -11.31
N ARG A 40 -4.46 0.64 -11.36
CA ARG A 40 -3.39 0.51 -10.36
C ARG A 40 -3.89 1.10 -9.05
N ILE A 41 -3.85 0.32 -7.97
CA ILE A 41 -4.28 0.78 -6.65
C ILE A 41 -3.07 1.41 -5.97
N HIS A 42 -3.05 2.74 -6.00
CA HIS A 42 -2.11 3.59 -5.30
C HIS A 42 -2.87 4.32 -4.19
N MET A 43 -2.43 4.16 -2.95
CA MET A 43 -3.16 4.72 -1.81
C MET A 43 -2.21 5.31 -0.79
N GLN A 44 -2.45 6.56 -0.42
CA GLN A 44 -1.99 7.05 0.86
C GLN A 44 -2.89 6.43 1.93
N ILE A 45 -2.34 5.54 2.75
CA ILE A 45 -3.11 4.77 3.76
C ILE A 45 -3.02 5.40 5.15
N ALA A 46 -2.01 6.24 5.39
CA ALA A 46 -1.86 7.06 6.58
C ALA A 46 -1.00 8.30 6.26
N GLU A 47 -0.89 9.23 7.20
CA GLU A 47 0.07 10.32 7.10
C GLU A 47 1.49 9.74 6.89
N HIS A 48 2.18 10.20 5.84
CA HIS A 48 3.50 9.72 5.45
C HIS A 48 3.62 8.21 5.14
N VAL A 49 2.51 7.51 4.84
CA VAL A 49 2.53 6.09 4.43
C VAL A 49 1.76 5.90 3.14
N TYR A 50 2.47 5.49 2.10
CA TYR A 50 1.98 5.33 0.75
C TYR A 50 2.21 3.90 0.28
N SER A 51 1.20 3.32 -0.34
CA SER A 51 1.19 1.92 -0.74
C SER A 51 0.95 1.80 -2.24
N THR A 52 1.72 0.93 -2.89
CA THR A 52 1.49 0.51 -4.27
C THR A 52 1.49 -0.99 -4.39
N HIS A 53 0.48 -1.50 -5.11
CA HIS A 53 0.38 -2.90 -5.43
C HIS A 53 1.02 -3.16 -6.80
N ILE A 54 2.08 -3.96 -6.82
CA ILE A 54 2.76 -4.37 -8.05
C ILE A 54 2.03 -5.59 -8.59
N GLN A 55 1.51 -5.49 -9.81
CA GLN A 55 0.77 -6.58 -10.44
C GLN A 55 1.71 -7.54 -11.17
N GLU A 56 1.52 -8.83 -10.94
CA GLU A 56 2.14 -9.88 -11.74
C GLU A 56 1.34 -10.16 -13.01
N ASP A 57 2.01 -10.20 -14.17
CA ASP A 57 1.39 -10.71 -15.39
C ASP A 57 1.29 -12.25 -15.31
N GLN A 58 0.11 -12.72 -14.92
CA GLN A 58 -0.18 -14.16 -14.75
C GLN A 58 -0.10 -14.96 -16.05
N SER A 59 0.04 -14.31 -17.21
CA SER A 59 0.24 -15.00 -18.48
C SER A 59 1.69 -15.43 -18.73
N THR A 60 2.62 -15.04 -17.88
CA THR A 60 4.04 -15.41 -17.99
C THR A 60 4.33 -16.76 -17.33
N PHE A 61 5.20 -17.55 -17.96
CA PHE A 61 5.68 -18.82 -17.39
C PHE A 61 6.54 -18.52 -16.16
N GLY A 62 6.21 -19.12 -15.01
CA GLY A 62 6.90 -18.84 -13.75
C GLY A 62 6.34 -17.64 -12.98
N ALA A 63 5.06 -17.30 -13.17
CA ALA A 63 4.35 -16.43 -12.22
C ALA A 63 4.36 -17.08 -10.83
N MET A 64 5.13 -16.49 -9.89
CA MET A 64 5.38 -17.09 -8.57
C MET A 64 4.45 -16.52 -7.49
N HIS A 65 3.80 -15.38 -7.76
CA HIS A 65 3.06 -14.60 -6.78
C HIS A 65 1.68 -14.22 -7.33
N PRO A 66 0.71 -15.15 -7.30
CA PRO A 66 -0.64 -14.89 -7.78
C PRO A 66 -1.26 -13.67 -7.09
N GLY A 67 -1.37 -12.57 -7.84
CA GLY A 67 -1.86 -11.29 -7.35
C GLY A 67 -0.79 -10.20 -7.36
N GLY A 68 0.49 -10.56 -7.18
CA GLY A 68 1.61 -9.63 -7.10
C GLY A 68 2.03 -9.35 -5.65
N THR A 69 2.70 -8.22 -5.41
CA THR A 69 3.23 -7.86 -4.07
C THR A 69 2.92 -6.42 -3.69
N GLN A 70 2.99 -6.12 -2.39
CA GLN A 70 2.71 -4.81 -1.83
C GLN A 70 4.02 -4.13 -1.45
N ILE A 71 4.24 -2.92 -1.97
CA ILE A 71 5.42 -2.10 -1.67
C ILE A 71 4.97 -0.81 -1.00
N TYR A 72 5.77 -0.33 -0.05
CA TYR A 72 5.47 0.89 0.70
C TYR A 72 6.55 1.95 0.52
N PHE A 73 6.11 3.20 0.39
CA PHE A 73 6.93 4.38 0.53
C PHE A 73 6.54 5.05 1.85
N VAL A 74 7.51 5.26 2.74
CA VAL A 74 7.26 5.81 4.09
C VAL A 74 8.12 7.05 4.31
N GLY A 75 7.51 8.19 4.61
CA GLY A 75 8.19 9.48 4.82
C GLY A 75 7.50 10.66 4.16
N ASP A 76 8.19 11.79 4.10
CA ASP A 76 7.70 13.01 3.44
C ASP A 76 8.10 13.02 1.95
N PRO A 77 7.15 13.00 1.00
CA PRO A 77 7.46 13.08 -0.42
C PRO A 77 8.15 14.40 -0.83
N LYS A 78 8.17 15.42 0.03
CA LYS A 78 8.86 16.70 -0.21
C LYS A 78 10.30 16.74 0.29
N ASP A 79 10.75 15.73 1.05
CA ASP A 79 12.10 15.66 1.60
C ASP A 79 12.72 14.28 1.33
N HIS A 80 12.41 13.29 2.17
CA HIS A 80 12.93 11.94 2.04
C HIS A 80 11.95 10.87 2.49
N MET A 81 12.10 9.69 1.90
CA MET A 81 11.32 8.50 2.22
C MET A 81 12.23 7.28 2.30
N VAL A 82 11.73 6.23 2.95
CA VAL A 82 12.26 4.87 2.83
C VAL A 82 11.32 4.05 1.95
N LEU A 83 11.91 3.15 1.16
CA LEU A 83 11.17 2.14 0.41
C LEU A 83 11.14 0.85 1.22
N VAL A 84 9.99 0.18 1.33
CA VAL A 84 9.86 -1.14 1.95
C VAL A 84 9.59 -2.16 0.85
N ASP A 85 10.52 -3.09 0.70
CA ASP A 85 10.60 -4.10 -0.36
C ASP A 85 10.75 -3.54 -1.78
N ALA A 86 11.22 -4.39 -2.72
CA ALA A 86 11.65 -3.98 -4.05
C ALA A 86 11.00 -4.76 -5.22
N GLY A 87 10.16 -5.77 -4.95
CA GLY A 87 9.57 -6.60 -6.00
C GLY A 87 10.52 -7.68 -6.53
N GLU A 88 10.05 -8.45 -7.51
CA GLU A 88 10.80 -9.49 -8.24
C GLU A 88 11.82 -8.91 -9.25
N PRO A 89 12.79 -9.70 -9.77
CA PRO A 89 13.81 -9.26 -10.75
C PRO A 89 13.24 -9.08 -12.18
N TYR A 90 11.98 -8.69 -12.28
CA TYR A 90 11.31 -8.38 -13.54
C TYR A 90 11.32 -6.88 -13.79
N ARG A 91 11.80 -6.46 -14.97
CA ARG A 91 11.80 -5.04 -15.34
C ARG A 91 10.41 -4.40 -15.26
N SER A 92 9.36 -5.15 -15.55
CA SER A 92 7.97 -4.69 -15.44
C SER A 92 7.55 -4.40 -14.00
N TRP A 93 8.12 -5.08 -13.01
CA TRP A 93 7.85 -4.82 -11.59
C TRP A 93 8.62 -3.60 -11.11
N THR A 94 9.93 -3.53 -11.42
CA THR A 94 10.74 -2.34 -11.13
C THR A 94 10.13 -1.08 -11.76
N GLN A 95 9.62 -1.17 -12.99
CA GLN A 95 8.97 -0.05 -13.64
C GLN A 95 7.72 0.41 -12.89
N GLN A 96 6.90 -0.50 -12.36
CA GLN A 96 5.73 -0.14 -11.57
C GLN A 96 6.10 0.63 -10.28
N VAL A 97 7.21 0.25 -9.62
CA VAL A 97 7.76 0.98 -8.47
C VAL A 97 8.24 2.38 -8.87
N LEU A 98 8.98 2.48 -9.98
CA LEU A 98 9.49 3.76 -10.49
C LEU A 98 8.40 4.70 -10.98
N ASP A 99 7.34 4.16 -11.58
CA ASP A 99 6.16 4.94 -11.98
C ASP A 99 5.51 5.56 -10.74
N TYR A 100 5.31 4.77 -9.68
CA TYR A 100 4.71 5.30 -8.46
C TYR A 100 5.62 6.28 -7.72
N HIS A 101 6.93 6.04 -7.72
CA HIS A 101 7.92 7.00 -7.23
C HIS A 101 7.83 8.33 -8.00
N ALA A 102 7.61 8.29 -9.31
CA ALA A 102 7.40 9.48 -10.12
C ALA A 102 6.08 10.20 -9.79
N GLU A 103 4.99 9.47 -9.56
CA GLU A 103 3.71 10.03 -9.10
C GLU A 103 3.82 10.75 -7.75
N LEU A 104 4.67 10.26 -6.84
CA LEU A 104 4.98 10.91 -5.57
C LEU A 104 5.88 12.15 -5.70
N GLY A 105 6.28 12.54 -6.91
CA GLY A 105 7.16 13.69 -7.16
C GLY A 105 8.65 13.36 -7.11
N ARG A 106 9.02 12.09 -7.21
CA ARG A 106 10.40 11.58 -7.16
C ARG A 106 11.15 11.96 -5.87
N PRO A 107 10.59 11.70 -4.68
CA PRO A 107 11.25 11.98 -3.41
C PRO A 107 12.61 11.30 -3.29
N ARG A 108 13.52 11.86 -2.50
CA ARG A 108 14.78 11.18 -2.21
C ARG A 108 14.50 9.91 -1.40
N ILE A 109 14.97 8.76 -1.88
CA ILE A 109 14.93 7.51 -1.12
C ILE A 109 16.21 7.42 -0.27
N SER A 110 16.08 7.46 1.06
CA SER A 110 17.21 7.43 1.99
C SER A 110 17.68 6.01 2.31
N ALA A 111 16.77 5.04 2.26
CA ALA A 111 17.06 3.62 2.48
C ALA A 111 16.00 2.74 1.80
N ILE A 112 16.38 1.48 1.56
CA ILE A 112 15.46 0.39 1.20
C ILE A 112 15.47 -0.62 2.34
N LEU A 113 14.30 -0.90 2.90
CA LEU A 113 14.10 -1.84 3.99
C LEU A 113 13.51 -3.13 3.42
N ILE A 114 14.24 -4.23 3.59
CA ILE A 114 13.82 -5.54 3.11
C ILE A 114 13.21 -6.33 4.27
N THR A 115 11.99 -6.82 4.07
CA THR A 115 11.28 -7.57 5.12
C THR A 115 11.81 -8.99 5.28
N HIS A 116 12.16 -9.67 4.19
CA HIS A 116 12.81 -11.00 4.18
C HIS A 116 13.38 -11.36 2.80
N GLY A 117 13.98 -12.55 2.66
CA GLY A 117 14.79 -12.94 1.50
C GLY A 117 14.07 -13.59 0.31
N HIS A 118 12.74 -13.48 0.20
CA HIS A 118 12.03 -13.98 -1.00
C HIS A 118 12.11 -12.97 -2.16
N GLY A 119 11.97 -13.49 -3.39
CA GLY A 119 12.20 -12.76 -4.63
C GLY A 119 11.37 -11.49 -4.76
N ASP A 120 10.10 -11.52 -4.38
CA ASP A 120 9.21 -10.35 -4.34
C ASP A 120 9.59 -9.25 -3.37
N HIS A 121 10.53 -9.50 -2.47
CA HIS A 121 11.03 -8.50 -1.54
C HIS A 121 12.36 -7.92 -1.99
N ILE A 122 13.27 -8.74 -2.52
CA ILE A 122 14.66 -8.34 -2.83
C ILE A 122 15.00 -8.24 -4.31
N GLY A 123 14.18 -8.81 -5.19
CA GLY A 123 14.53 -9.05 -6.59
C GLY A 123 14.72 -7.78 -7.42
N GLY A 124 14.09 -6.68 -7.04
CA GLY A 124 14.16 -5.39 -7.75
C GLY A 124 15.22 -4.41 -7.25
N LEU A 125 16.12 -4.83 -6.35
CA LEU A 125 17.31 -4.05 -5.94
C LEU A 125 18.32 -3.89 -7.08
#